data_AF-A0A7Y5RB53-F1
#
_entry.id   AF-A0A7Y5RB53-F1
#
_cell.length_a   1.000
_cell.length_b   1.000
_cell.length_c   1.000
_cell.angle_alpha   90.00
_cell.angle_beta   90.00
_cell.angle_gamma   90.00
#
_symmetry.space_group_name_H-M   'P 1'
#
loop_
_entity.id
_entity.type
_entity.pdbx_description
1 polymer ?
#
loop_
_entity_poly.entity_id
_entity_poly.type
_entity_poly.pdbx_seq_one_letter_code
_entity_poly.pdbx_strand_id
1 'polypeptide(L)'
;MISPRKLLPYLLALGLSAFVCLTDAALPPVQAQQIDVDGTETVPAKLDINTATPEQLKSLGLGDNYVRRVIAGRPYTAKNQLVSRGVLPQDAYEPIKERLVAHHSS
;
A
#
# COMPACT_ATOMS: atom_id res chain seq x y z
N MET A 1 55.10 34.69 -5.94
CA MET A 1 54.26 35.60 -6.75
C MET A 1 52.88 35.72 -6.08
N ILE A 2 52.61 36.90 -5.53
CA ILE A 2 51.32 37.62 -5.53
C ILE A 2 50.14 36.98 -4.75
N SER A 3 49.98 37.42 -3.50
CA SER A 3 48.65 37.80 -2.96
C SER A 3 48.48 39.33 -3.17
N PRO A 4 47.40 40.03 -2.75
CA PRO A 4 45.97 39.74 -2.53
C PRO A 4 45.08 40.76 -3.30
N ARG A 5 43.74 40.83 -3.08
CA ARG A 5 42.78 41.98 -3.27
C ARG A 5 41.37 41.41 -3.55
N LYS A 6 40.20 41.83 -3.03
CA LYS A 6 39.63 42.92 -2.21
C LYS A 6 38.22 42.39 -1.78
N LEU A 7 37.77 42.45 -0.53
CA LEU A 7 36.92 43.52 0.06
C LEU A 7 35.80 44.01 -0.88
N LEU A 8 34.54 43.61 -0.66
CA LEU A 8 33.42 44.30 0.06
C LEU A 8 32.22 44.48 -0.95
N PRO A 9 31.01 44.89 -0.54
CA PRO A 9 29.78 44.08 -0.64
C PRO A 9 28.62 44.87 -1.30
N TYR A 10 27.38 44.45 -1.03
CA TYR A 10 26.13 45.24 -1.07
C TYR A 10 25.37 45.29 -2.40
N LEU A 11 24.12 44.81 -2.35
CA LEU A 11 22.88 45.42 -2.88
C LEU A 11 21.80 44.33 -2.78
N LEU A 12 20.95 44.32 -1.75
CA LEU A 12 19.70 45.08 -1.68
C LEU A 12 18.93 45.05 -3.01
N ALA A 13 18.00 44.10 -3.12
CA ALA A 13 16.85 44.21 -4.00
C ALA A 13 15.66 43.46 -3.38
N LEU A 14 14.77 44.24 -2.78
CA LEU A 14 13.43 43.87 -2.39
C LEU A 14 12.61 43.76 -3.67
N GLY A 15 12.10 42.57 -3.97
CA GLY A 15 11.39 42.27 -5.22
C GLY A 15 10.11 41.50 -4.96
N LEU A 16 9.07 42.24 -4.55
CA LEU A 16 7.67 41.80 -4.57
C LEU A 16 7.30 41.45 -6.03
N SER A 17 6.99 40.20 -6.32
CA SER A 17 6.41 39.82 -7.62
C SER A 17 5.32 38.78 -7.42
N ALA A 18 4.10 39.23 -7.73
CA ALA A 18 2.88 38.46 -7.75
C ALA A 18 3.01 37.30 -8.77
N PHE A 19 2.84 36.08 -8.28
CA PHE A 19 2.70 34.90 -9.14
C PHE A 19 1.22 34.74 -9.51
N VAL A 20 0.80 35.43 -10.57
CA VAL A 20 -0.32 35.01 -11.41
C VAL A 20 0.29 34.61 -12.75
N CYS A 21 0.34 33.30 -13.01
CA CYS A 21 0.52 32.77 -14.35
C CYS A 21 -0.59 31.75 -14.58
N LEU A 22 -1.67 32.25 -15.16
CA LEU A 22 -2.69 31.48 -15.85
C LEU A 22 -2.03 30.90 -17.11
N THR A 23 -1.84 29.58 -17.17
CA THR A 23 -1.49 28.90 -18.42
C THR A 23 -2.45 27.74 -18.63
N ASP A 24 -3.30 27.95 -19.62
CA ASP A 24 -4.17 27.01 -20.30
C ASP A 24 -3.31 26.23 -21.30
N ALA A 25 -3.26 24.90 -21.18
CA ALA A 25 -2.75 24.01 -22.22
C ALA A 25 -3.32 22.60 -22.02
N ALA A 26 -4.38 22.33 -22.77
CA ALA A 26 -5.09 21.07 -22.87
C ALA A 26 -4.25 19.93 -23.45
N LEU A 27 -4.34 18.74 -22.84
CA LEU A 27 -4.18 17.39 -23.44
C LEU A 27 -4.89 16.35 -22.52
N PRO A 28 -5.30 15.18 -23.05
CA PRO A 28 -6.66 14.69 -23.31
C PRO A 28 -7.46 14.15 -22.08
N PRO A 29 -8.79 13.90 -22.21
CA PRO A 29 -9.58 13.28 -21.15
C PRO A 29 -9.31 11.77 -21.12
N VAL A 30 -8.61 11.29 -20.10
CA VAL A 30 -8.63 9.86 -19.76
C VAL A 30 -9.61 9.69 -18.61
N GLN A 31 -10.77 9.11 -18.93
CA GLN A 31 -11.76 8.68 -17.96
C GLN A 31 -11.13 7.77 -16.90
N ALA A 32 -11.23 8.16 -15.64
CA ALA A 32 -11.31 7.22 -14.53
C ALA A 32 -12.60 7.53 -13.79
N GLN A 33 -13.63 6.76 -14.13
CA GLN A 33 -14.91 6.72 -13.43
C GLN A 33 -14.65 6.40 -11.95
N GLN A 34 -15.07 7.32 -11.09
CA GLN A 34 -15.35 7.12 -9.68
C GLN A 34 -16.75 7.72 -9.53
N ILE A 35 -17.78 7.08 -9.01
CA ILE A 35 -17.84 6.10 -7.92
C ILE A 35 -19.24 5.47 -8.00
N ASP A 36 -19.32 4.18 -8.26
CA ASP A 36 -20.53 3.41 -7.98
C ASP A 36 -20.57 3.14 -6.47
N VAL A 37 -21.33 3.94 -5.75
CA VAL A 37 -21.77 3.61 -4.39
C VAL A 37 -23.21 3.17 -4.50
N ASP A 38 -23.49 1.88 -4.34
CA ASP A 38 -24.51 1.39 -3.41
C ASP A 38 -24.57 -0.15 -3.38
N GLY A 39 -24.63 -0.71 -2.18
CA GLY A 39 -25.30 -1.98 -1.96
C GLY A 39 -24.48 -3.27 -2.12
N THR A 40 -23.27 -3.37 -1.56
CA THR A 40 -22.87 -4.67 -1.01
C THR A 40 -22.84 -4.52 0.49
N GLU A 41 -23.70 -5.28 1.16
CA GLU A 41 -23.63 -5.56 2.59
C GLU A 41 -22.16 -5.53 3.03
N THR A 42 -21.85 -4.89 4.15
CA THR A 42 -20.53 -4.93 4.76
C THR A 42 -20.23 -6.35 5.24
N VAL A 43 -20.10 -7.29 4.29
CA VAL A 43 -19.41 -8.55 4.50
C VAL A 43 -18.07 -8.14 5.07
N PRO A 44 -17.71 -8.61 6.28
CA PRO A 44 -16.43 -8.27 6.87
C PRO A 44 -15.36 -8.55 5.81
N ALA A 45 -14.68 -7.48 5.36
CA ALA A 45 -13.82 -7.54 4.20
C ALA A 45 -12.87 -8.73 4.37
N LYS A 46 -13.05 -9.76 3.54
CA LYS A 46 -12.23 -10.97 3.63
C LYS A 46 -10.79 -10.57 3.39
N LEU A 47 -9.91 -10.96 4.29
CA LEU A 47 -8.50 -10.65 4.21
C LEU A 47 -7.86 -11.57 3.18
N ASP A 48 -7.23 -10.98 2.17
CA ASP A 48 -6.51 -11.73 1.15
C ASP A 48 -5.15 -12.20 1.69
N ILE A 49 -4.94 -13.51 1.75
CA ILE A 49 -3.72 -14.12 2.30
C ILE A 49 -2.45 -13.77 1.50
N ASN A 50 -2.61 -13.40 0.23
CA ASN A 50 -1.51 -13.06 -0.67
C ASN A 50 -1.03 -11.62 -0.46
N THR A 51 -1.91 -10.72 -0.06
CA THR A 51 -1.63 -9.28 0.05
C THR A 51 -1.72 -8.74 1.48
N ALA A 52 -2.23 -9.54 2.43
CA ALA A 52 -2.36 -9.14 3.82
C ALA A 52 -1.05 -8.64 4.43
N THR A 53 -1.12 -7.64 5.30
CA THR A 53 0.02 -7.22 6.11
C THR A 53 0.21 -8.16 7.31
N PRO A 54 1.41 -8.19 7.93
CA PRO A 54 1.63 -8.96 9.14
C PRO A 54 0.63 -8.62 10.26
N GLU A 55 0.30 -7.34 10.41
CA GLU A 55 -0.61 -6.82 11.42
C GLU A 55 -2.03 -7.34 11.19
N GLN A 56 -2.49 -7.34 9.94
CA GLN A 56 -3.80 -7.88 9.58
C GLN A 56 -3.91 -9.38 9.86
N LEU A 57 -2.84 -10.15 9.58
CA LEU A 57 -2.79 -11.57 9.92
C LEU A 57 -2.80 -11.79 11.45
N LYS A 58 -2.08 -10.97 12.21
CA LYS A 58 -2.11 -10.99 13.69
C LYS A 58 -3.49 -10.65 14.25
N SER A 59 -4.21 -9.72 13.64
CA SER A 59 -5.58 -9.37 14.03
C SER A 59 -6.58 -10.52 13.85
N LEU A 60 -6.22 -11.57 13.11
CA LEU A 60 -6.99 -12.82 13.03
C LEU A 60 -6.69 -13.80 14.19
N GLY A 61 -5.73 -13.48 15.06
CA GLY A 61 -5.27 -14.35 16.13
C GLY A 61 -4.08 -15.24 15.74
N LEU A 62 -3.42 -14.98 14.60
CA LEU A 62 -2.20 -15.69 14.23
C LEU A 62 -0.99 -15.17 15.02
N GLY A 63 -0.24 -16.08 15.63
CA GLY A 63 1.04 -15.75 16.27
C GLY A 63 2.14 -15.38 15.26
N ASP A 64 3.15 -14.63 15.71
CA ASP A 64 4.27 -14.15 14.87
C ASP A 64 4.95 -15.24 14.03
N ASN A 65 5.10 -16.44 14.59
CA ASN A 65 5.70 -17.57 13.88
C ASN A 65 4.88 -17.94 12.63
N TYR A 66 3.56 -18.09 12.81
CA TYR A 66 2.65 -18.41 11.71
C TYR A 66 2.59 -17.30 10.67
N VAL A 67 2.52 -16.04 11.10
CA VAL A 67 2.50 -14.88 10.21
C VAL A 67 3.73 -14.85 9.31
N ARG A 68 4.93 -15.09 9.86
CA ARG A 68 6.17 -15.18 9.07
C ARG A 68 6.12 -16.30 8.04
N ARG A 69 5.58 -17.46 8.40
CA ARG A 69 5.43 -18.60 7.48
C ARG A 69 4.43 -18.31 6.36
N VAL A 70 3.32 -17.65 6.67
CA VAL A 70 2.32 -17.21 5.69
C VAL A 70 2.95 -16.24 4.70
N ILE A 71 3.67 -15.23 5.18
CA ILE A 71 4.32 -14.24 4.31
C ILE A 71 5.41 -14.89 3.45
N ALA A 72 6.23 -15.76 4.03
CA ALA A 72 7.30 -16.46 3.32
C ALA A 72 6.80 -17.46 2.26
N GLY A 73 5.57 -17.94 2.37
CA GLY A 73 4.99 -18.95 1.48
C GLY A 73 4.15 -18.41 0.31
N ARG A 74 3.99 -17.09 0.20
CA ARG A 74 3.24 -16.43 -0.88
C ARG A 74 3.91 -16.68 -2.25
N PRO A 75 3.15 -16.76 -3.36
CA PRO A 75 1.68 -16.67 -3.47
C PRO A 75 0.97 -18.01 -3.18
N TYR A 76 -0.28 -17.92 -2.72
CA TYR A 76 -1.18 -19.04 -2.50
C TYR A 76 -2.32 -19.01 -3.52
N THR A 77 -2.59 -20.15 -4.16
CA THR A 77 -3.70 -20.28 -5.12
C THR A 77 -5.05 -20.37 -4.42
N ALA A 78 -5.07 -20.92 -3.20
CA ALA A 78 -6.29 -21.15 -2.44
C ALA A 78 -6.01 -21.11 -0.94
N LYS A 79 -7.00 -20.69 -0.14
CA LYS A 79 -6.84 -20.53 1.32
C LYS A 79 -6.54 -21.83 2.06
N ASN A 80 -7.00 -22.97 1.57
CA ASN A 80 -6.67 -24.29 2.11
C ASN A 80 -5.19 -24.67 1.97
N GLN A 81 -4.43 -23.99 1.10
CA GLN A 81 -2.99 -24.19 0.98
C GLN A 81 -2.22 -23.84 2.26
N LEU A 82 -2.82 -23.02 3.14
CA LEU A 82 -2.25 -22.77 4.45
C LEU A 82 -2.11 -24.06 5.26
N VAL A 83 -3.05 -25.00 5.13
CA VAL A 83 -2.95 -26.31 5.81
C VAL A 83 -2.23 -27.32 4.95
N SER A 84 -2.55 -27.44 3.65
CA SER A 84 -1.97 -28.50 2.81
C SER A 84 -0.46 -28.34 2.56
N ARG A 85 0.06 -27.10 2.61
CA ARG A 85 1.50 -26.81 2.59
C ARG A 85 2.12 -26.79 4.00
N GLY A 86 1.34 -27.10 5.03
CA GLY A 86 1.76 -27.16 6.43
C GLY A 86 2.07 -25.81 7.07
N VAL A 87 1.65 -24.68 6.48
CA VAL A 87 1.92 -23.31 6.98
C VAL A 87 1.19 -23.04 8.30
N LEU A 88 -0.03 -23.54 8.43
CA LEU A 88 -0.86 -23.51 9.62
C LEU A 88 -1.34 -24.92 9.96
N PRO A 89 -1.40 -25.29 11.26
CA PRO A 89 -2.16 -26.45 11.69
C PRO A 89 -3.67 -26.22 11.48
N GLN A 90 -4.45 -27.31 11.39
CA GLN A 90 -5.90 -27.23 11.17
C GLN A 90 -6.59 -26.38 12.25
N ASP A 91 -6.19 -26.53 13.51
CA ASP A 91 -6.79 -25.84 14.66
C ASP A 91 -6.64 -24.31 14.57
N ALA A 92 -5.53 -23.82 14.00
CA ALA A 92 -5.30 -22.39 13.79
C ALA A 92 -6.00 -21.85 12.54
N TYR A 93 -6.25 -22.72 11.55
CA TYR A 93 -6.88 -22.34 10.28
C TYR A 93 -8.40 -22.28 10.37
N GLU A 94 -9.03 -23.24 11.05
CA GLU A 94 -10.49 -23.34 11.20
C GLU A 94 -11.20 -22.04 11.62
N PRO A 95 -10.79 -21.33 12.69
CA PRO A 95 -11.48 -20.13 13.13
C PRO A 95 -11.29 -18.92 12.19
N ILE A 96 -10.27 -18.93 11.34
CA ILE A 96 -9.92 -17.78 10.48
C ILE A 96 -10.31 -18.00 9.02
N LYS A 97 -10.54 -19.25 8.58
CA LYS A 97 -10.77 -19.59 7.16
C LYS A 97 -11.94 -18.86 6.51
N GLU A 98 -12.95 -18.49 7.28
CA GLU A 98 -14.12 -17.75 6.78
C GLU A 98 -13.82 -16.27 6.51
N ARG A 99 -12.84 -15.73 7.25
CA ARG A 99 -12.35 -14.35 7.11
C ARG A 99 -11.22 -14.22 6.10
N LEU A 100 -10.78 -15.33 5.52
CA LEU A 100 -9.70 -15.38 4.54
C LEU A 100 -10.22 -15.61 3.13
N VAL A 101 -9.55 -14.96 2.17
CA VAL A 101 -9.67 -15.23 0.74
C VAL A 101 -8.27 -15.38 0.15
N ALA A 102 -8.16 -16.09 -0.97
CA ALA A 102 -6.94 -16.14 -1.77
C ALA A 102 -7.35 -15.76 -3.19
N HIS A 103 -6.91 -14.59 -3.65
CA HIS A 103 -7.12 -14.21 -5.04
C HIS A 103 -5.93 -14.67 -5.87
N HIS A 104 -6.20 -15.35 -6.98
CA HIS A 104 -5.24 -15.38 -8.09
C HIS A 104 -5.45 -14.09 -8.90
N SER A 105 -4.38 -13.38 -9.23
CA SER A 105 -4.44 -12.44 -10.35
C SER A 105 -4.34 -13.29 -11.62
N SER A 106 -5.44 -13.35 -12.39
CA SER A 106 -5.46 -13.93 -13.73
C SER A 106 -4.72 -13.07 -14.74
#